data_AF-K1SRS9-F1
#
_entry.id   AF-K1SRS9-F1
#
_cell.length_a   1.000
_cell.length_b   1.000
_cell.length_c   1.000
_cell.angle_alpha   90.00
_cell.angle_beta   90.00
_cell.angle_gamma   90.00
#
_symmetry.space_group_name_H-M   'P 1'
#
loop_
_entity.id
_entity.type
_entity.pdbx_description
1 polymer ?
#
loop_
_entity_poly.entity_id
_entity_poly.type
_entity_poly.pdbx_seq_one_letter_code
_entity_poly.pdbx_strand_id
1 'polypeptide(L)'
;GEWATWLAGMNGAKVQVYVANQNGKVNILAVMVGTTGQVSTQYYLDIPVEADDVNVDFTVDSSCLKFDSASSARKHYTRAHRR
;
A
#
# COMPACT_ATOMS: atom_id res chain seq x y z
N GLY A 1 3.52 28.07 -4.05
CA GLY A 1 4.63 27.25 -4.58
C GLY A 1 4.08 25.90 -4.99
N GLU A 2 4.79 25.20 -5.86
CA GLU A 2 4.36 23.92 -6.46
C GLU A 2 3.94 22.88 -5.41
N TRP A 3 4.63 22.84 -4.26
CA TRP A 3 4.28 22.02 -3.10
C TRP A 3 2.89 22.27 -2.52
N ALA A 4 2.47 23.53 -2.37
CA ALA A 4 1.16 23.86 -1.79
C ALA A 4 0.03 23.41 -2.71
N THR A 5 0.22 23.57 -4.02
CA THR A 5 -0.71 23.09 -5.04
C THR A 5 -0.78 21.57 -5.05
N TRP A 6 0.35 20.88 -4.96
CA TRP A 6 0.41 19.43 -4.89
C TRP A 6 -0.29 18.90 -3.63
N LEU A 7 0.01 19.46 -2.46
CA LEU A 7 -0.59 19.05 -1.19
C LEU A 7 -2.12 19.20 -1.22
N ALA A 8 -2.63 20.33 -1.73
CA ALA A 8 -4.06 20.56 -1.87
C ALA A 8 -4.72 19.54 -2.82
N GLY A 9 -4.06 19.20 -3.93
CA GLY A 9 -4.53 18.19 -4.88
C GLY A 9 -4.48 16.76 -4.33
N MET A 10 -3.60 16.47 -3.37
CA MET A 10 -3.47 15.14 -2.77
C MET A 10 -4.39 14.89 -1.58
N ASN A 11 -4.99 15.93 -1.00
CA ASN A 11 -6.01 15.76 0.03
C ASN A 11 -7.26 15.10 -0.58
N GLY A 12 -7.59 13.88 -0.13
CA GLY A 12 -8.64 13.06 -0.71
C GLY A 12 -8.21 12.24 -1.95
N ALA A 13 -6.92 12.17 -2.25
CA ALA A 13 -6.38 11.33 -3.31
C ALA A 13 -6.69 9.84 -3.08
N LYS A 14 -6.77 9.10 -4.19
CA LYS A 14 -6.83 7.63 -4.17
C LYS A 14 -5.43 7.08 -4.40
N VAL A 15 -5.02 6.17 -3.52
CA VAL A 15 -3.71 5.51 -3.62
C VAL A 15 -3.94 4.03 -3.83
N GLN A 16 -3.32 3.49 -4.88
CA GLN A 16 -3.26 2.05 -5.12
C GLN A 16 -1.82 1.59 -4.94
N VAL A 17 -1.62 0.62 -4.03
CA VAL A 17 -0.30 0.07 -3.72
C VAL A 17 -0.23 -1.37 -4.23
N TYR A 18 0.81 -1.65 -4.99
CA TYR A 18 1.16 -2.99 -5.47
C TYR A 18 2.42 -3.43 -4.74
N VAL A 19 2.37 -4.61 -4.13
CA VAL A 19 3.54 -5.23 -3.48
C VAL A 19 3.75 -6.60 -4.13
N ALA A 20 4.96 -6.84 -4.63
CA ALA A 20 5.33 -8.10 -5.25
C ALA A 20 6.64 -8.62 -4.66
N ASN A 21 6.61 -9.81 -4.07
CA ASN A 21 7.81 -10.56 -3.69
C ASN A 21 8.20 -11.48 -4.86
N GLN A 22 9.38 -11.27 -5.42
CA GLN A 22 9.96 -12.07 -6.49
C GLN A 22 11.16 -12.85 -5.97
N ASN A 23 10.89 -13.84 -5.11
CA ASN A 23 11.89 -14.75 -4.54
C ASN A 23 13.01 -14.04 -3.76
N GLY A 24 12.64 -13.25 -2.75
CA GLY A 24 13.59 -12.54 -1.88
C GLY A 24 13.91 -11.11 -2.29
N LYS A 25 13.17 -10.60 -3.29
CA LYS A 25 13.19 -9.20 -3.73
C LYS A 25 11.78 -8.64 -3.74
N VAL A 26 11.50 -7.70 -2.85
CA VAL A 26 10.23 -6.99 -2.82
C VAL A 26 10.31 -5.74 -3.69
N ASN A 27 9.31 -5.58 -4.55
CA ASN A 27 9.05 -4.38 -5.32
C ASN A 27 7.71 -3.78 -4.87
N ILE A 28 7.70 -2.46 -4.62
CA ILE A 28 6.53 -1.70 -4.22
C ILE A 28 6.30 -0.57 -5.21
N LEU A 29 5.07 -0.49 -5.74
CA LEU A 29 4.60 0.60 -6.58
C LEU A 29 3.39 1.24 -5.91
N ALA A 30 3.47 2.54 -5.62
CA ALA A 30 2.33 3.34 -5.21
C ALA A 30 1.91 4.28 -6.35
N VAL A 31 0.67 4.16 -6.82
CA VAL A 31 0.05 5.06 -7.80
C VAL A 31 -0.95 5.94 -7.07
N MET A 32 -0.71 7.25 -7.07
CA MET A 32 -1.48 8.25 -6.35
C MET A 32 -2.21 9.14 -7.36
N VAL A 33 -3.53 9.11 -7.35
CA VAL A 33 -4.38 9.95 -8.20
C VAL A 33 -5.00 11.04 -7.34
N GLY A 34 -4.53 12.28 -7.54
CA GLY A 34 -5.04 13.46 -6.87
C GLY A 34 -6.46 13.82 -7.29
N THR A 35 -7.11 14.68 -6.52
CA THR A 35 -8.49 15.14 -6.77
C THR A 35 -8.65 15.95 -8.06
N THR A 36 -7.55 16.48 -8.59
CA THR A 36 -7.47 17.18 -9.87
C THR A 36 -7.09 16.28 -11.05
N GLY A 37 -6.95 14.97 -10.83
CA GLY A 37 -6.54 13.99 -11.84
C GLY A 37 -5.03 13.86 -12.03
N GLN A 38 -4.22 14.66 -11.32
CA GLN A 38 -2.76 14.52 -11.35
C GLN A 38 -2.33 13.16 -10.80
N VAL A 39 -1.42 12.50 -11.51
CA VAL A 39 -0.88 11.19 -11.13
C VAL A 39 0.55 11.37 -10.62
N SER A 40 0.82 10.87 -9.42
CA SER A 40 2.17 10.72 -8.88
C SER A 40 2.45 9.24 -8.65
N THR A 41 3.67 8.80 -8.96
CA THR A 41 4.10 7.41 -8.75
C THR A 41 5.33 7.35 -7.86
N GLN A 42 5.39 6.36 -6.98
CA GLN A 42 6.56 6.06 -6.17
C GLN A 42 6.97 4.61 -6.38
N TYR A 43 8.26 4.39 -6.56
CA TYR A 43 8.87 3.09 -6.77
C TYR A 43 9.87 2.81 -5.67
N TYR A 44 9.73 1.66 -5.03
CA TYR A 44 10.76 1.07 -4.18
C TYR A 44 11.06 -0.32 -4.73
N LEU A 45 12.25 -0.49 -5.28
CA LEU A 45 12.60 -1.67 -6.05
C LEU A 45 13.71 -2.46 -5.37
N ASP A 46 13.72 -3.77 -5.62
CA ASP A 46 14.77 -4.71 -5.24
C ASP A 46 15.10 -4.76 -3.74
N ILE A 47 14.11 -4.49 -2.88
CA ILE A 47 14.28 -4.56 -1.42
C ILE A 47 14.58 -6.01 -1.04
N PRO A 48 15.76 -6.33 -0.47
CA PRO A 48 16.11 -7.69 -0.08
C PRO A 48 15.29 -8.13 1.13
N VAL A 49 14.75 -9.33 1.07
CA VAL A 49 14.00 -10.00 2.16
C VAL A 49 14.27 -11.50 2.13
N GLU A 50 13.91 -12.19 3.20
CA GLU A 50 13.76 -13.65 3.13
C GLU A 50 12.54 -13.99 2.25
N ALA A 51 12.72 -14.93 1.32
CA ALA A 51 11.74 -15.15 0.26
C ALA A 51 10.37 -15.64 0.76
N ASP A 52 10.33 -16.30 1.91
CA ASP A 52 9.14 -16.88 2.54
C ASP A 52 8.60 -16.06 3.73
N ASP A 53 9.25 -14.95 4.09
CA ASP A 53 8.90 -14.11 5.24
C ASP A 53 8.67 -12.65 4.84
N VAL A 54 7.53 -12.39 4.18
CA VAL A 54 7.10 -11.03 3.81
C VAL A 54 5.73 -10.73 4.37
N ASN A 55 5.67 -9.68 5.19
CA ASN A 55 4.44 -9.08 5.68
C ASN A 55 4.31 -7.65 5.16
N VAL A 56 3.06 -7.22 4.94
CA VAL A 56 2.73 -5.84 4.59
C VAL A 56 1.69 -5.35 5.58
N ASP A 57 1.90 -4.14 6.10
CA ASP A 57 0.95 -3.45 6.96
C ASP A 57 0.61 -2.08 6.37
N PHE A 58 -0.63 -1.64 6.59
CA PHE A 58 -1.13 -0.37 6.10
C PHE A 58 -1.72 0.41 7.27
N THR A 59 -1.11 1.56 7.58
CA THR A 59 -1.71 2.54 8.48
C THR A 59 -2.36 3.64 7.65
N VAL A 60 -3.60 3.98 7.98
CA VAL A 60 -4.31 5.12 7.39
C VAL A 60 -4.73 6.07 8.50
N ASP A 61 -4.54 7.37 8.28
CA ASP A 61 -5.06 8.42 9.14
C ASP A 61 -6.11 9.22 8.37
N SER A 62 -7.25 9.49 9.02
CA SER A 62 -8.37 10.29 8.47
C SER A 62 -8.85 9.84 7.09
N SER A 63 -8.75 8.54 6.80
CA SER A 63 -9.12 7.89 5.54
C SER A 63 -9.59 6.45 5.76
N CYS A 64 -9.71 5.64 4.71
CA CYS A 64 -10.11 4.23 4.80
C CYS A 64 -9.40 3.36 3.76
N LEU A 65 -9.16 2.09 4.12
CA LEU A 65 -8.81 1.05 3.17
C LEU A 65 -10.08 0.53 2.50
N LYS A 66 -10.10 0.49 1.17
CA LYS A 66 -11.21 -0.06 0.38
C LYS A 66 -10.75 -1.31 -0.33
N PHE A 67 -11.42 -2.41 -0.04
CA PHE A 67 -11.22 -3.69 -0.73
C PHE A 67 -12.34 -3.87 -1.76
N ASP A 68 -12.03 -4.53 -2.87
CA ASP A 68 -13.07 -4.95 -3.82
C ASP A 68 -13.87 -6.14 -3.27
N SER A 69 -14.95 -6.51 -3.96
CA SER A 69 -15.81 -7.62 -3.56
C SER A 69 -15.14 -9.00 -3.62
N ALA A 70 -13.99 -9.13 -4.32
CA ALA A 70 -13.22 -10.37 -4.39
C ALA A 70 -12.26 -10.53 -3.18
N SER A 71 -11.91 -9.42 -2.54
CA SER A 71 -10.92 -9.37 -1.46
C SER A 71 -11.60 -9.04 -0.14
N SER A 72 -11.67 -10.01 0.78
CA SER A 72 -12.09 -9.72 2.17
C SER A 72 -10.88 -9.74 3.10
N ALA A 73 -10.76 -8.72 3.95
CA ALA A 73 -9.86 -8.77 5.09
C ALA A 73 -10.34 -9.89 6.02
N ARG A 74 -9.60 -10.99 6.10
CA ARG A 74 -9.85 -12.04 7.09
C ARG A 74 -9.11 -11.69 8.36
N LYS A 75 -9.77 -11.77 9.52
CA LYS A 75 -9.08 -11.65 10.80
C LYS A 75 -7.95 -12.67 10.85
N HIS A 76 -6.72 -12.21 11.06
CA HIS A 76 -5.59 -13.08 11.36
C HIS A 76 -5.81 -13.65 12.77
N TYR A 77 -6.18 -14.93 12.86
CA TYR A 77 -6.17 -15.63 14.14
C TYR A 77 -4.74 -16.10 14.40
N THR A 78 -4.11 -15.62 15.47
CA THR A 78 -2.99 -16.34 16.06
C THR A 78 -3.55 -17.67 16.55
N ARG A 79 -3.22 -18.79 15.90
CA ARG A 79 -3.55 -20.11 16.44
C ARG A 79 -2.89 -20.20 17.81
N ALA A 80 -3.68 -20.13 18.87
CA ALA A 80 -3.21 -20.52 20.19
C ALA A 80 -2.70 -21.96 20.06
N HIS A 81 -1.42 -22.18 20.33
CA HIS A 81 -0.83 -23.51 20.41
C HIS A 81 -1.66 -24.31 21.42
N ARG A 82 -2.47 -25.25 20.90
CA ARG A 82 -3.18 -26.20 21.74
C ARG A 82 -2.14 -27.20 22.23
N ARG A 83 -1.82 -27.12 23.53
CA ARG A 83 -1.08 -28.17 24.24
C ARG A 83 -1.94 -29.42 24.34
#